data_AF-A0A2M9ZP34-F1
#
_entry.id   AF-A0A2M9ZP34-F1
#
_cell.length_a   1.000
_cell.length_b   1.000
_cell.length_c   1.000
_cell.angle_alpha   90.00
_cell.angle_beta   90.00
_cell.angle_gamma   90.00
#
_symmetry.space_group_name_H-M   'P 1'
#
loop_
_entity.id
_entity.type
_entity.pdbx_description
1 polymer ?
#
loop_
_entity_poly.entity_id
_entity_poly.type
_entity_poly.pdbx_seq_one_letter_code
_entity_poly.pdbx_strand_id
1 'polypeptide(L)'
;MARKMLRYLFGSLILLQLLACNIDEMLRPGSTIGQDIFSAQMFSLSNCTGEGMFWARDLRTNASYCVKAQLKASGTHADIYVESQLITSLNYADISNEFDSKIYPRLEIAFGSAMDLDSNGKIIILILDIRDGSQPGGSFVAGFFDPVNFFDNEIASLTHSNRSDMLYMDGVELVTLSNKNLSEGKPDAFLATLSHEYQHLIRFGFEIPHMGATGLRDETWINEGSSEVAADIAGYAPQGERIKCYRGNIAGTCARGVNGSSLFGSSRYNSVVDYAFSYPFMKYIYVSSGSTEGERNIFLKATVQGITGSRAADANGLFEVFRKSSPKYSAASANVLSALGPDSASTFRKMFASFLWQSLGDTTPAEAKAGDPSTTGTDILAQMNSVIGYFPFPASGQFGAELNDLYSPLRLPDIPPLSTLAPGQFHFIRADRTNANASNGQYLLKKSFSSVVYSLQVNTEPFRNGDISLSVGLETPSEEPEGFHLPDTGEFTPVCPQDFIHHLPSPYRTQRFRFRSE
;
A
#
# COMPACT_ATOMS: atom_id res chain seq x y z
N MET A 1 -59.78 29.29 23.15
CA MET A 1 -58.37 29.76 23.26
C MET A 1 -57.51 28.51 23.47
N ALA A 2 -56.69 28.12 22.49
CA ALA A 2 -55.32 28.59 22.22
C ALA A 2 -54.31 27.80 23.07
N ARG A 3 -53.52 26.87 22.50
CA ARG A 3 -52.37 27.08 21.58
C ARG A 3 -51.34 28.09 22.13
N LYS A 4 -50.38 27.63 22.95
CA LYS A 4 -48.92 27.71 22.67
C LYS A 4 -48.10 27.13 23.83
N MET A 5 -47.01 26.43 23.46
CA MET A 5 -45.88 26.00 24.32
C MET A 5 -46.24 25.00 25.46
N LEU A 6 -45.32 24.17 25.94
CA LEU A 6 -43.89 24.06 25.62
C LEU A 6 -43.50 22.61 25.27
N ARG A 7 -42.64 22.44 24.25
CA ARG A 7 -41.93 21.19 23.96
C ARG A 7 -40.88 20.96 25.07
N TYR A 8 -40.77 19.76 25.63
CA TYR A 8 -39.52 19.06 26.04
C TYR A 8 -39.91 17.71 26.68
N LEU A 9 -38.92 16.85 26.98
CA LEU A 9 -39.10 15.48 27.52
C LEU A 9 -39.88 14.53 26.58
N PHE A 10 -39.30 14.31 25.40
CA PHE A 10 -39.68 13.24 24.48
C PHE A 10 -38.93 11.93 24.83
N GLY A 11 -39.57 10.78 24.59
CA GLY A 11 -38.95 9.46 24.40
C GLY A 11 -37.60 9.15 25.07
N SER A 12 -37.60 8.89 26.38
CA SER A 12 -36.43 8.34 27.10
C SER A 12 -36.85 7.41 28.23
N LEU A 13 -37.72 6.45 27.89
CA LEU A 13 -37.98 5.16 28.56
C LEU A 13 -38.85 4.33 27.59
N ILE A 14 -38.92 3.00 27.75
CA ILE A 14 -39.62 2.08 26.84
C ILE A 14 -38.98 1.97 25.42
N LEU A 15 -37.66 1.83 25.37
CA LEU A 15 -36.97 1.19 24.22
C LEU A 15 -35.79 0.29 24.66
N LEU A 16 -35.86 -0.25 25.89
CA LEU A 16 -34.74 -0.94 26.52
C LEU A 16 -35.16 -2.19 27.33
N GLN A 17 -36.13 -2.97 26.83
CA GLN A 17 -36.57 -4.19 27.53
C GLN A 17 -37.24 -5.30 26.68
N LEU A 18 -37.13 -5.25 25.34
CA LEU A 18 -37.63 -6.31 24.43
C LEU A 18 -36.55 -6.87 23.47
N LEU A 19 -35.28 -6.69 23.81
CA LEU A 19 -34.14 -7.37 23.17
C LEU A 19 -33.70 -8.58 24.02
N ALA A 20 -34.64 -9.51 24.24
CA ALA A 20 -34.38 -10.78 24.92
C ALA A 20 -35.36 -11.87 24.45
N CYS A 21 -34.81 -12.96 23.90
CA CYS A 21 -35.46 -14.27 23.74
C CYS A 21 -36.82 -14.32 23.00
N ASN A 22 -36.78 -14.35 21.65
CA ASN A 22 -37.35 -15.43 20.81
C ASN A 22 -37.29 -15.08 19.32
N ILE A 23 -36.57 -15.89 18.53
CA ILE A 23 -36.48 -15.73 17.06
C ILE A 23 -37.63 -16.47 16.34
N ASP A 24 -38.27 -17.44 16.99
CA ASP A 24 -39.28 -18.32 16.37
C ASP A 24 -40.59 -17.63 15.92
N GLU A 25 -41.00 -16.51 16.53
CA GLU A 25 -42.25 -15.84 16.09
C GLU A 25 -42.10 -15.01 14.80
N MET A 26 -40.88 -14.63 14.41
CA MET A 26 -40.63 -13.94 13.14
C MET A 26 -40.68 -14.86 11.91
N LEU A 27 -40.66 -16.19 12.11
CA LEU A 27 -40.66 -17.19 11.03
C LEU A 27 -42.05 -17.75 10.68
N ARG A 28 -43.14 -17.14 11.19
CA ARG A 28 -44.51 -17.52 10.83
C ARG A 28 -44.87 -17.08 9.40
N PRO A 29 -45.21 -18.01 8.48
CA PRO A 29 -45.65 -17.64 7.13
C PRO A 29 -46.96 -16.85 7.17
N GLY A 30 -46.95 -15.62 6.65
CA GLY A 30 -48.16 -14.80 6.45
C GLY A 30 -48.26 -13.49 7.26
N SER A 31 -47.23 -13.07 7.99
CA SER A 31 -47.22 -11.75 8.64
C SER A 31 -46.82 -10.62 7.66
N THR A 32 -47.79 -9.78 7.27
CA THR A 32 -47.54 -8.67 6.32
C THR A 32 -46.51 -7.65 6.84
N ILE A 33 -46.50 -7.40 8.16
CA ILE A 33 -45.58 -6.48 8.83
C ILE A 33 -44.10 -6.81 8.51
N GLY A 34 -43.76 -8.09 8.39
CA GLY A 34 -42.40 -8.51 8.00
C GLY A 34 -42.05 -8.10 6.57
N GLN A 35 -42.98 -8.21 5.63
CA GLN A 35 -42.78 -7.76 4.25
C GLN A 35 -42.83 -6.23 4.12
N ASP A 36 -43.68 -5.54 4.88
CA ASP A 36 -43.77 -4.07 4.83
C ASP A 36 -42.49 -3.40 5.34
N ILE A 37 -41.86 -3.93 6.41
CA ILE A 37 -40.58 -3.41 6.93
C ILE A 37 -39.42 -3.75 5.99
N PHE A 38 -39.35 -4.99 5.48
CA PHE A 38 -38.32 -5.39 4.52
C PHE A 38 -38.44 -4.58 3.21
N SER A 39 -39.67 -4.29 2.77
CA SER A 39 -39.95 -3.39 1.65
C SER A 39 -39.53 -1.96 1.97
N ALA A 40 -39.86 -1.42 3.14
CA ALA A 40 -39.50 -0.06 3.52
C ALA A 40 -37.98 0.18 3.58
N GLN A 41 -37.19 -0.84 3.95
CA GLN A 41 -35.73 -0.77 3.88
C GLN A 41 -35.22 -0.92 2.43
N MET A 42 -35.76 -1.87 1.65
CA MET A 42 -35.44 -2.02 0.22
C MET A 42 -35.75 -0.77 -0.60
N PHE A 43 -36.84 -0.06 -0.30
CA PHE A 43 -37.23 1.20 -0.97
C PHE A 43 -36.37 2.41 -0.57
N SER A 44 -35.42 2.24 0.37
CA SER A 44 -34.39 3.25 0.67
C SER A 44 -33.11 3.07 -0.15
N LEU A 45 -33.03 2.02 -0.99
CA LEU A 45 -31.98 1.91 -2.01
C LEU A 45 -32.29 2.90 -3.14
N SER A 46 -31.81 4.13 -3.00
CA SER A 46 -31.79 5.07 -4.12
C SER A 46 -30.87 4.51 -5.21
N ASN A 47 -31.46 4.05 -6.32
CA ASN A 47 -30.73 3.69 -7.53
C ASN A 47 -29.74 4.82 -7.86
N CYS A 48 -28.44 4.56 -7.72
CA CYS A 48 -27.40 5.52 -8.05
C CYS A 48 -27.22 5.53 -9.57
N THR A 49 -28.18 6.16 -10.24
CA THR A 49 -28.36 6.11 -11.70
C THR A 49 -28.71 7.49 -12.22
N GLY A 50 -27.94 7.98 -13.17
CA GLY A 50 -28.10 9.30 -13.78
C GLY A 50 -26.75 9.96 -14.04
N GLU A 51 -26.76 11.03 -14.81
CA GLU A 51 -25.55 11.78 -15.17
C GLU A 51 -24.86 12.35 -13.92
N GLY A 52 -23.58 12.00 -13.74
CA GLY A 52 -22.75 12.42 -12.61
C GLY A 52 -23.09 11.72 -11.27
N MET A 53 -23.86 10.63 -11.28
CA MET A 53 -24.13 9.83 -10.08
C MET A 53 -23.12 8.69 -9.98
N PHE A 54 -22.44 8.57 -8.84
CA PHE A 54 -21.45 7.51 -8.58
C PHE A 54 -21.68 6.85 -7.22
N TRP A 55 -21.36 5.57 -7.12
CA TRP A 55 -21.14 4.92 -5.84
C TRP A 55 -19.75 5.28 -5.31
N ALA A 56 -19.69 5.76 -4.08
CA ALA A 56 -18.47 5.93 -3.29
C ALA A 56 -18.59 5.10 -2.00
N ARG A 57 -17.53 5.02 -1.20
CA ARG A 57 -17.49 4.17 0.01
C ARG A 57 -17.23 4.96 1.28
N ASP A 58 -18.03 4.68 2.30
CA ASP A 58 -17.85 5.19 3.67
C ASP A 58 -16.92 4.24 4.44
N LEU A 59 -15.64 4.61 4.53
CA LEU A 59 -14.57 3.77 5.06
C LEU A 59 -14.69 3.52 6.59
N ARG A 60 -15.57 4.25 7.29
CA ARG A 60 -15.92 3.99 8.70
C ARG A 60 -16.85 2.80 8.87
N THR A 61 -17.70 2.54 7.86
CA THR A 61 -18.79 1.55 7.91
C THR A 61 -18.65 0.45 6.86
N ASN A 62 -17.70 0.62 5.93
CA ASN A 62 -17.49 -0.17 4.73
C ASN A 62 -18.69 -0.24 3.76
N ALA A 63 -19.68 0.64 3.92
CA ALA A 63 -20.89 0.67 3.09
C ALA A 63 -20.74 1.68 1.94
N SER A 64 -21.37 1.38 0.80
CA SER A 64 -21.43 2.32 -0.32
C SER A 64 -22.52 3.38 -0.13
N TYR A 65 -22.21 4.61 -0.54
CA TYR A 65 -23.18 5.70 -0.64
C TYR A 65 -23.20 6.27 -2.05
N CYS A 66 -24.36 6.75 -2.48
CA CYS A 66 -24.50 7.44 -3.76
C CYS A 66 -24.09 8.91 -3.60
N VAL A 67 -23.22 9.41 -4.47
CA VAL A 67 -22.75 10.80 -4.51
C VAL A 67 -23.01 11.43 -5.87
N LYS A 68 -23.28 12.74 -5.89
CA LYS A 68 -23.43 13.50 -7.14
C LYS A 68 -22.21 14.37 -7.41
N ALA A 69 -21.44 13.99 -8.41
CA ALA A 69 -20.30 14.74 -8.92
C ALA A 69 -20.63 15.51 -10.21
N GLN A 70 -19.69 16.37 -10.60
CA GLN A 70 -19.72 17.15 -11.83
C GLN A 70 -18.38 16.99 -12.54
N LEU A 71 -18.40 16.75 -13.86
CA LEU A 71 -17.19 16.80 -14.68
C LEU A 71 -16.59 18.22 -14.63
N LYS A 72 -15.32 18.35 -14.24
CA LYS A 72 -14.59 19.62 -14.14
C LYS A 72 -13.46 19.76 -15.15
N ALA A 73 -12.83 18.65 -15.52
CA ALA A 73 -11.85 18.56 -16.59
C ALA A 73 -12.00 17.22 -17.32
N SER A 74 -11.62 17.20 -18.59
CA SER A 74 -11.74 16.04 -19.48
C SER A 74 -10.53 16.03 -20.40
N GLY A 75 -9.65 15.05 -20.20
CA GLY A 75 -8.39 14.90 -20.91
C GLY A 75 -8.46 13.85 -22.02
N THR A 76 -7.29 13.31 -22.35
CA THR A 76 -7.08 12.22 -23.31
C THR A 76 -7.29 10.87 -22.63
N HIS A 77 -6.80 10.72 -21.40
CA HIS A 77 -6.76 9.45 -20.66
C HIS A 77 -7.51 9.48 -19.32
N ALA A 78 -8.00 10.65 -18.88
CA ALA A 78 -8.81 10.76 -17.67
C ALA A 78 -9.96 11.77 -17.80
N ASP A 79 -11.05 11.52 -17.08
CA ASP A 79 -12.13 12.47 -16.83
C ASP A 79 -12.23 12.75 -15.32
N ILE A 80 -12.17 14.04 -14.95
CA ILE A 80 -12.12 14.47 -13.55
C ILE A 80 -13.51 14.91 -13.09
N TYR A 81 -14.12 14.10 -12.24
CA TYR A 81 -15.39 14.35 -11.59
C TYR A 81 -15.15 14.83 -10.15
N VAL A 82 -15.90 15.84 -9.71
CA VAL A 82 -15.76 16.43 -8.36
C VAL A 82 -17.13 16.47 -7.70
N GLU A 83 -17.22 16.04 -6.44
CA GLU A 83 -18.46 16.14 -5.66
C GLU A 83 -19.03 17.57 -5.71
N SER A 84 -20.34 17.69 -5.93
CA SER A 84 -21.03 18.98 -6.17
C SER A 84 -20.92 19.98 -5.00
N GLN A 85 -20.34 19.58 -3.87
CA GLN A 85 -20.15 20.37 -2.65
C GLN A 85 -18.74 21.00 -2.56
N LEU A 86 -17.76 20.52 -3.35
CA LEU A 86 -16.31 20.81 -3.20
C LEU A 86 -15.72 21.68 -4.32
N ILE A 87 -16.54 22.55 -4.92
CA ILE A 87 -16.31 23.07 -6.27
C ILE A 87 -15.13 24.06 -6.42
N THR A 88 -14.45 24.49 -5.34
CA THR A 88 -13.48 25.60 -5.37
C THR A 88 -12.21 25.38 -4.53
N SER A 89 -11.35 24.41 -4.89
CA SER A 89 -10.04 24.22 -4.22
C SER A 89 -8.85 23.86 -5.13
N LEU A 90 -9.07 23.40 -6.36
CA LEU A 90 -8.01 22.89 -7.26
C LEU A 90 -8.12 23.43 -8.70
N ASN A 91 -7.00 23.46 -9.44
CA ASN A 91 -7.03 23.59 -10.89
C ASN A 91 -7.17 22.22 -11.57
N TYR A 92 -8.41 21.77 -11.74
CA TYR A 92 -8.72 20.47 -12.35
C TYR A 92 -8.16 20.31 -13.79
N ALA A 93 -8.00 21.41 -14.54
CA ALA A 93 -7.39 21.35 -15.86
C ALA A 93 -5.90 20.97 -15.79
N ASP A 94 -5.15 21.52 -14.84
CA ASP A 94 -3.74 21.19 -14.65
C ASP A 94 -3.59 19.74 -14.15
N ILE A 95 -4.45 19.27 -13.25
CA ILE A 95 -4.45 17.86 -12.82
C ILE A 95 -4.68 16.91 -14.01
N SER A 96 -5.62 17.24 -14.90
CA SER A 96 -5.88 16.46 -16.11
C SER A 96 -4.68 16.47 -17.06
N ASN A 97 -4.02 17.62 -17.24
CA ASN A 97 -2.83 17.77 -18.06
C ASN A 97 -1.62 17.01 -17.47
N GLU A 98 -1.44 17.04 -16.15
CA GLU A 98 -0.37 16.33 -15.44
C GLU A 98 -0.58 14.81 -15.46
N PHE A 99 -1.84 14.36 -15.39
CA PHE A 99 -2.17 12.95 -15.59
C PHE A 99 -1.84 12.50 -17.02
N ASP A 100 -2.38 13.17 -18.04
CA ASP A 100 -2.16 12.85 -19.46
C ASP A 100 -0.69 12.91 -19.87
N SER A 101 0.06 13.93 -19.42
CA SER A 101 1.41 14.22 -19.93
C SER A 101 2.56 13.63 -19.11
N LYS A 102 2.33 13.26 -17.84
CA LYS A 102 3.36 12.64 -16.98
C LYS A 102 2.93 11.33 -16.35
N ILE A 103 1.83 11.30 -15.59
CA ILE A 103 1.47 10.12 -14.78
C ILE A 103 1.17 8.93 -15.70
N TYR A 104 0.16 9.08 -16.56
CA TYR A 104 -0.29 8.03 -17.48
C TYR A 104 0.86 7.43 -18.31
N PRO A 105 1.58 8.19 -19.18
CA PRO A 105 2.59 7.61 -20.06
C PRO A 105 3.77 6.98 -19.31
N ARG A 106 4.14 7.48 -18.12
CA ARG A 106 5.24 6.90 -17.34
C ARG A 106 4.85 5.60 -16.63
N LEU A 107 3.65 5.56 -16.03
CA LEU A 107 3.18 4.37 -15.32
C LEU A 107 2.73 3.27 -16.29
N GLU A 108 2.16 3.63 -17.45
CA GLU A 108 1.98 2.74 -18.61
C GLU A 108 3.31 2.09 -19.05
N ILE A 109 4.40 2.87 -19.14
CA ILE A 109 5.73 2.34 -19.47
C ILE A 109 6.27 1.43 -18.36
N ALA A 110 6.13 1.81 -17.10
CA ALA A 110 6.73 1.12 -15.95
C ALA A 110 5.98 -0.14 -15.47
N PHE A 111 4.65 -0.17 -15.54
CA PHE A 111 3.82 -1.26 -15.01
C PHE A 111 2.98 -1.96 -16.07
N GLY A 112 2.54 -1.23 -17.10
CA GLY A 112 1.61 -1.71 -18.13
C GLY A 112 0.26 -1.02 -18.03
N SER A 113 -0.70 -1.49 -18.82
CA SER A 113 -1.94 -0.76 -19.03
C SER A 113 -3.05 -1.12 -18.05
N ALA A 114 -3.84 -0.11 -17.67
CA ALA A 114 -5.10 -0.32 -17.00
C ALA A 114 -6.12 -1.03 -17.93
N MET A 115 -7.15 -1.64 -17.34
CA MET A 115 -8.29 -2.16 -18.10
C MET A 115 -9.36 -1.09 -18.21
N ASP A 116 -9.71 -0.69 -19.44
CA ASP A 116 -10.94 0.05 -19.75
C ASP A 116 -12.14 -0.87 -19.48
N LEU A 117 -12.91 -0.59 -18.42
CA LEU A 117 -13.97 -1.46 -17.92
C LEU A 117 -15.36 -1.12 -18.48
N ASP A 118 -15.65 0.16 -18.65
CA ASP A 118 -16.93 0.65 -19.16
C ASP A 118 -16.89 1.00 -20.67
N SER A 119 -15.72 0.84 -21.31
CA SER A 119 -15.46 1.10 -22.73
C SER A 119 -15.53 2.59 -23.10
N ASN A 120 -15.23 3.49 -22.16
CA ASN A 120 -15.15 4.93 -22.43
C ASN A 120 -13.75 5.38 -22.92
N GLY A 121 -12.70 4.59 -22.66
CA GLY A 121 -11.32 4.89 -23.04
C GLY A 121 -10.53 5.78 -22.06
N LYS A 122 -11.06 6.06 -20.87
CA LYS A 122 -10.44 6.93 -19.85
C LYS A 122 -10.71 6.46 -18.42
N ILE A 123 -9.72 6.68 -17.56
CA ILE A 123 -9.84 6.51 -16.11
C ILE A 123 -10.69 7.63 -15.51
N ILE A 124 -11.68 7.28 -14.69
CA ILE A 124 -12.49 8.25 -13.94
C ILE A 124 -11.77 8.64 -12.64
N ILE A 125 -11.41 9.92 -12.49
CA ILE A 125 -10.83 10.46 -11.25
C ILE A 125 -11.96 11.16 -10.48
N LEU A 126 -12.40 10.58 -9.38
CA LEU A 126 -13.53 11.06 -8.59
C LEU A 126 -13.03 11.71 -7.28
N ILE A 127 -13.08 13.04 -7.23
CA ILE A 127 -12.63 13.87 -6.09
C ILE A 127 -13.81 14.10 -5.12
N LEU A 128 -13.64 13.67 -3.87
CA LEU A 128 -14.69 13.60 -2.83
C LEU A 128 -14.22 14.16 -1.48
N ASP A 129 -15.17 14.31 -0.55
CA ASP A 129 -14.93 14.39 0.89
C ASP A 129 -14.94 12.93 1.36
N ILE A 130 -13.75 12.37 1.62
CA ILE A 130 -13.62 10.93 1.86
C ILE A 130 -14.08 10.59 3.28
N ARG A 131 -15.15 9.80 3.38
CA ARG A 131 -15.79 9.45 4.65
C ARG A 131 -15.05 8.37 5.42
N ASP A 132 -13.90 8.73 5.95
CA ASP A 132 -12.97 7.89 6.73
C ASP A 132 -13.08 8.07 8.26
N GLY A 133 -13.61 9.21 8.73
CA GLY A 133 -13.65 9.58 10.15
C GLY A 133 -12.57 10.57 10.58
N SER A 134 -11.87 11.19 9.62
CA SER A 134 -10.88 12.24 9.84
C SER A 134 -11.41 13.36 10.74
N GLN A 135 -10.47 14.04 11.39
CA GLN A 135 -10.69 15.25 12.17
C GLN A 135 -9.64 16.28 11.73
N PRO A 136 -9.92 17.60 11.78
CA PRO A 136 -8.93 18.62 11.42
C PRO A 136 -7.67 18.51 12.28
N GLY A 137 -6.48 18.58 11.65
CA GLY A 137 -5.20 18.28 12.30
C GLY A 137 -5.03 16.81 12.68
N GLY A 138 -5.75 15.91 12.00
CA GLY A 138 -5.81 14.47 12.23
C GLY A 138 -5.66 13.67 10.94
N SER A 139 -5.87 12.36 11.05
CA SER A 139 -5.61 11.42 9.95
C SER A 139 -6.76 11.30 8.97
N PHE A 140 -6.44 11.21 7.69
CA PHE A 140 -7.40 11.11 6.58
C PHE A 140 -6.92 10.07 5.56
N VAL A 141 -7.77 9.62 4.64
CA VAL A 141 -7.43 8.75 3.51
C VAL A 141 -7.22 9.65 2.30
N ALA A 142 -5.98 9.73 1.82
CA ALA A 142 -5.61 10.62 0.74
C ALA A 142 -6.26 10.20 -0.60
N GLY A 143 -6.35 8.90 -0.82
CA GLY A 143 -7.04 8.31 -1.95
C GLY A 143 -7.26 6.83 -1.73
N PHE A 144 -8.06 6.22 -2.60
CA PHE A 144 -8.16 4.77 -2.68
C PHE A 144 -8.60 4.30 -4.06
N PHE A 145 -8.03 3.19 -4.50
CA PHE A 145 -8.59 2.32 -5.52
C PHE A 145 -9.58 1.33 -4.88
N ASP A 146 -10.81 1.26 -5.41
CA ASP A 146 -11.82 0.29 -4.96
C ASP A 146 -12.11 -0.78 -6.03
N PRO A 147 -11.64 -2.02 -5.85
CA PRO A 147 -11.89 -3.10 -6.80
C PRO A 147 -13.31 -3.63 -6.80
N VAL A 148 -14.24 -3.18 -5.93
CA VAL A 148 -15.66 -3.51 -6.09
C VAL A 148 -16.16 -3.14 -7.48
N ASN A 149 -15.62 -2.07 -8.07
CA ASN A 149 -15.92 -1.59 -9.42
C ASN A 149 -15.66 -2.62 -10.53
N PHE A 150 -14.75 -3.59 -10.34
CA PHE A 150 -14.50 -4.65 -11.31
C PHE A 150 -15.57 -5.75 -11.33
N PHE A 151 -16.45 -5.80 -10.32
CA PHE A 151 -17.48 -6.83 -10.16
C PHE A 151 -18.90 -6.29 -10.40
N ASP A 152 -19.84 -7.16 -10.73
CA ASP A 152 -21.27 -6.80 -10.84
C ASP A 152 -21.91 -6.58 -9.47
N ASN A 153 -22.93 -5.70 -9.41
CA ASN A 153 -23.68 -5.39 -8.20
C ASN A 153 -24.54 -6.57 -7.71
N GLU A 154 -24.41 -6.95 -6.43
CA GLU A 154 -25.37 -7.81 -5.74
C GLU A 154 -26.39 -6.98 -4.94
N ILE A 155 -27.68 -7.29 -5.10
CA ILE A 155 -28.82 -6.56 -4.49
C ILE A 155 -28.76 -6.58 -2.95
N ALA A 156 -28.15 -7.60 -2.35
CA ALA A 156 -28.03 -7.78 -0.90
C ALA A 156 -26.68 -7.31 -0.33
N SER A 157 -25.78 -6.76 -1.16
CA SER A 157 -24.49 -6.25 -0.67
C SER A 157 -24.63 -4.86 -0.04
N LEU A 158 -23.79 -4.58 0.96
CA LEU A 158 -23.57 -3.23 1.47
C LEU A 158 -22.62 -2.41 0.58
N THR A 159 -21.94 -3.06 -0.36
CA THR A 159 -20.95 -2.45 -1.27
C THR A 159 -21.46 -2.49 -2.71
N HIS A 160 -21.30 -1.38 -3.42
CA HIS A 160 -21.80 -1.20 -4.77
C HIS A 160 -20.72 -0.72 -5.74
N SER A 161 -20.86 -1.17 -6.98
CA SER A 161 -19.93 -1.05 -8.09
C SER A 161 -20.44 -0.06 -9.13
N ASN A 162 -19.55 0.76 -9.69
CA ASN A 162 -19.82 1.62 -10.83
C ASN A 162 -19.61 0.92 -12.19
N ARG A 163 -18.90 -0.23 -12.22
CA ARG A 163 -18.42 -0.92 -13.44
C ARG A 163 -17.41 -0.14 -14.29
N SER A 164 -16.77 0.88 -13.73
CA SER A 164 -15.74 1.72 -14.37
C SER A 164 -14.36 1.55 -13.72
N ASP A 165 -13.30 1.74 -14.49
CA ASP A 165 -11.94 1.91 -14.00
C ASP A 165 -11.76 3.33 -13.44
N MET A 166 -11.71 3.41 -12.11
CA MET A 166 -11.81 4.69 -11.40
C MET A 166 -10.99 4.74 -10.12
N LEU A 167 -10.57 5.96 -9.78
CA LEU A 167 -9.77 6.30 -8.60
C LEU A 167 -10.56 7.30 -7.74
N TYR A 168 -10.55 7.10 -6.42
CA TYR A 168 -11.16 8.03 -5.48
C TYR A 168 -10.04 8.86 -4.83
N MET A 169 -10.19 10.18 -4.85
CA MET A 169 -9.20 11.14 -4.35
C MET A 169 -9.85 12.07 -3.33
N ASP A 170 -9.15 12.41 -2.26
CA ASP A 170 -9.66 13.42 -1.33
C ASP A 170 -9.54 14.85 -1.90
N GLY A 171 -10.57 15.66 -1.65
CA GLY A 171 -10.71 17.04 -2.09
C GLY A 171 -10.52 18.10 -0.98
N VAL A 172 -10.18 17.69 0.24
CA VAL A 172 -10.18 18.53 1.46
C VAL A 172 -8.81 18.52 2.15
N GLU A 173 -8.49 17.52 2.97
CA GLU A 173 -7.21 17.40 3.67
C GLU A 173 -6.03 17.15 2.71
N LEU A 174 -6.18 16.31 1.68
CA LEU A 174 -5.13 16.08 0.67
C LEU A 174 -4.84 17.36 -0.12
N VAL A 175 -5.86 18.13 -0.43
CA VAL A 175 -5.72 19.41 -1.13
C VAL A 175 -5.02 20.44 -0.25
N THR A 176 -5.34 20.46 1.05
CA THR A 176 -4.66 21.30 2.04
C THR A 176 -3.17 20.92 2.15
N LEU A 177 -2.86 19.63 2.20
CA LEU A 177 -1.49 19.11 2.20
C LEU A 177 -0.73 19.40 0.90
N SER A 178 -1.36 19.23 -0.27
CA SER A 178 -0.76 19.55 -1.58
C SER A 178 -0.36 21.03 -1.65
N ASN A 179 -1.26 21.94 -1.25
CA ASN A 179 -0.97 23.38 -1.18
C ASN A 179 0.17 23.69 -0.19
N LYS A 180 0.21 23.04 0.99
CA LYS A 180 1.35 23.16 1.93
C LYS A 180 2.66 22.73 1.25
N ASN A 181 2.71 21.52 0.72
CA ASN A 181 3.90 20.97 0.05
C ASN A 181 4.43 21.90 -1.06
N LEU A 182 3.54 22.36 -1.95
CA LEU A 182 3.90 23.25 -3.05
C LEU A 182 4.45 24.59 -2.55
N SER A 183 3.89 25.14 -1.46
CA SER A 183 4.39 26.37 -0.83
C SER A 183 5.79 26.21 -0.20
N GLU A 184 6.14 24.99 0.22
CA GLU A 184 7.43 24.61 0.80
C GLU A 184 8.45 24.09 -0.24
N GLY A 185 8.07 24.05 -1.53
CA GLY A 185 8.92 23.54 -2.62
C GLY A 185 9.06 22.01 -2.65
N LYS A 186 8.15 21.29 -1.99
CA LYS A 186 8.07 19.82 -1.97
C LYS A 186 7.25 19.28 -3.16
N PRO A 187 7.34 17.97 -3.47
CA PRO A 187 6.47 17.33 -4.45
C PRO A 187 4.98 17.49 -4.11
N ASP A 188 4.15 17.66 -5.14
CA ASP A 188 2.70 17.73 -4.99
C ASP A 188 2.13 16.43 -4.42
N ALA A 189 1.56 16.51 -3.21
CA ALA A 189 0.96 15.36 -2.54
C ALA A 189 -0.24 14.77 -3.32
N PHE A 190 -1.05 15.62 -3.97
CA PHE A 190 -2.23 15.16 -4.72
C PHE A 190 -1.81 14.33 -5.93
N LEU A 191 -0.82 14.81 -6.69
CA LEU A 191 -0.32 14.10 -7.88
C LEU A 191 0.55 12.88 -7.51
N ALA A 192 1.22 12.90 -6.35
CA ALA A 192 1.86 11.71 -5.77
C ALA A 192 0.83 10.62 -5.43
N THR A 193 -0.23 10.95 -4.68
CA THR A 193 -1.30 10.01 -4.34
C THR A 193 -2.04 9.52 -5.60
N LEU A 194 -2.33 10.40 -6.57
CA LEU A 194 -2.96 9.99 -7.83
C LEU A 194 -2.09 8.99 -8.62
N SER A 195 -0.77 9.14 -8.55
CA SER A 195 0.19 8.18 -9.14
C SER A 195 0.23 6.85 -8.38
N HIS A 196 0.07 6.88 -7.05
CA HIS A 196 -0.02 5.70 -6.19
C HIS A 196 -1.30 4.90 -6.49
N GLU A 197 -2.47 5.54 -6.48
CA GLU A 197 -3.76 4.87 -6.75
C GLU A 197 -3.85 4.36 -8.20
N TYR A 198 -3.26 5.06 -9.17
CA TYR A 198 -3.23 4.56 -10.55
C TYR A 198 -2.37 3.29 -10.68
N GLN A 199 -1.31 3.12 -9.87
CA GLN A 199 -0.56 1.86 -9.80
C GLN A 199 -1.48 0.70 -9.39
N HIS A 200 -2.30 0.88 -8.35
CA HIS A 200 -3.23 -0.15 -7.89
C HIS A 200 -4.25 -0.54 -8.96
N LEU A 201 -4.81 0.43 -9.69
CA LEU A 201 -5.76 0.18 -10.78
C LEU A 201 -5.13 -0.64 -11.92
N ILE A 202 -3.93 -0.27 -12.37
CA ILE A 202 -3.15 -1.06 -13.35
C ILE A 202 -2.93 -2.47 -12.79
N ARG A 203 -2.40 -2.56 -11.56
CA ARG A 203 -1.98 -3.83 -10.95
C ARG A 203 -3.15 -4.81 -10.79
N PHE A 204 -4.31 -4.32 -10.37
CA PHE A 204 -5.48 -5.16 -10.10
C PHE A 204 -6.02 -5.82 -11.37
N GLY A 205 -5.96 -5.15 -12.53
CA GLY A 205 -6.31 -5.76 -13.83
C GLY A 205 -5.51 -7.03 -14.14
N PHE A 206 -4.23 -7.08 -13.74
CA PHE A 206 -3.39 -8.29 -13.84
C PHE A 206 -3.50 -9.22 -12.63
N GLU A 207 -4.03 -8.77 -11.49
CA GLU A 207 -4.26 -9.57 -10.30
C GLU A 207 -5.53 -10.42 -10.40
N ILE A 208 -6.64 -9.89 -10.94
CA ILE A 208 -7.92 -10.62 -11.02
C ILE A 208 -7.79 -11.99 -11.69
N PRO A 209 -7.13 -12.15 -12.86
CA PRO A 209 -6.99 -13.47 -13.49
C PRO A 209 -6.12 -14.42 -12.66
N HIS A 210 -5.16 -13.89 -11.88
CA HIS A 210 -4.34 -14.68 -10.96
C HIS A 210 -5.16 -15.16 -9.77
N MET A 211 -5.82 -14.23 -9.05
CA MET A 211 -6.72 -14.53 -7.94
C MET A 211 -7.82 -15.52 -8.36
N GLY A 212 -8.37 -15.37 -9.57
CA GLY A 212 -9.34 -16.28 -10.15
C GLY A 212 -8.83 -17.69 -10.46
N ALA A 213 -7.51 -17.87 -10.60
CA ALA A 213 -6.87 -19.15 -10.89
C ALA A 213 -6.23 -19.82 -9.65
N THR A 214 -5.76 -19.05 -8.67
CA THR A 214 -5.03 -19.55 -7.49
C THR A 214 -5.79 -19.37 -6.17
N GLY A 215 -6.74 -18.43 -6.12
CA GLY A 215 -7.38 -18.00 -4.86
C GLY A 215 -6.50 -17.13 -3.97
N LEU A 216 -5.37 -16.61 -4.48
CA LEU A 216 -4.40 -15.81 -3.73
C LEU A 216 -4.37 -14.34 -4.20
N ARG A 217 -4.11 -13.43 -3.25
CA ARG A 217 -3.80 -12.01 -3.46
C ARG A 217 -2.29 -11.77 -3.41
N ASP A 218 -1.87 -10.59 -3.82
CA ASP A 218 -0.51 -10.08 -3.64
C ASP A 218 -0.25 -9.64 -2.17
N GLU A 219 1.02 -9.68 -1.72
CA GLU A 219 1.42 -9.24 -0.37
C GLU A 219 1.54 -7.71 -0.25
N THR A 220 1.27 -7.17 0.96
CA THR A 220 1.05 -5.72 1.13
C THR A 220 2.27 -4.88 0.69
N TRP A 221 3.48 -5.38 0.91
CA TRP A 221 4.72 -4.66 0.66
C TRP A 221 5.12 -4.67 -0.81
N ILE A 222 4.59 -5.62 -1.59
CA ILE A 222 4.81 -5.64 -3.04
C ILE A 222 3.83 -4.68 -3.70
N ASN A 223 2.59 -4.58 -3.23
CA ASN A 223 1.62 -3.61 -3.74
C ASN A 223 2.02 -2.17 -3.37
N GLU A 224 2.10 -1.84 -2.09
CA GLU A 224 2.39 -0.47 -1.62
C GLU A 224 3.80 -0.04 -1.97
N GLY A 225 4.78 -0.93 -1.81
CA GLY A 225 6.15 -0.63 -2.22
C GLY A 225 6.25 -0.31 -3.71
N SER A 226 5.40 -0.90 -4.57
CA SER A 226 5.35 -0.54 -6.00
C SER A 226 4.65 0.80 -6.24
N SER A 227 3.64 1.13 -5.43
CA SER A 227 2.79 2.32 -5.61
C SER A 227 3.45 3.60 -5.08
N GLU A 228 4.16 3.50 -3.96
CA GLU A 228 5.06 4.56 -3.46
C GLU A 228 6.21 4.82 -4.44
N VAL A 229 6.72 3.77 -5.10
CA VAL A 229 7.71 3.89 -6.20
C VAL A 229 7.06 4.42 -7.49
N ALA A 230 5.75 4.26 -7.69
CA ALA A 230 5.04 4.82 -8.84
C ALA A 230 4.95 6.35 -8.76
N ALA A 231 4.67 6.91 -7.58
CA ALA A 231 4.76 8.35 -7.34
C ALA A 231 6.16 8.90 -7.72
N ASP A 232 7.23 8.19 -7.37
CA ASP A 232 8.58 8.59 -7.74
C ASP A 232 8.85 8.53 -9.26
N ILE A 233 8.35 7.49 -9.95
CA ILE A 233 8.50 7.31 -11.40
C ILE A 233 7.71 8.40 -12.16
N ALA A 234 6.47 8.67 -11.73
CA ALA A 234 5.64 9.75 -12.28
C ALA A 234 6.31 11.12 -12.16
N GLY A 235 7.15 11.32 -11.15
CA GLY A 235 8.02 12.49 -10.96
C GLY A 235 7.82 13.24 -9.65
N TYR A 236 6.96 12.72 -8.76
CA TYR A 236 6.60 13.32 -7.48
C TYR A 236 7.49 12.76 -6.34
N ALA A 237 8.78 12.67 -6.64
CA ALA A 237 9.81 12.03 -5.81
C ALA A 237 10.56 13.03 -4.90
N PRO A 238 11.17 12.58 -3.79
CA PRO A 238 11.04 11.26 -3.17
C PRO A 238 9.96 11.24 -2.08
N GLN A 239 9.51 10.06 -1.67
CA GLN A 239 8.61 9.90 -0.50
C GLN A 239 9.39 10.10 0.83
N GLY A 240 9.88 11.32 1.06
CA GLY A 240 10.83 11.66 2.13
C GLY A 240 10.34 11.37 3.55
N GLU A 241 9.02 11.44 3.77
CA GLU A 241 8.41 11.15 5.07
C GLU A 241 8.40 9.64 5.38
N ARG A 242 8.34 8.77 4.35
CA ARG A 242 8.58 7.32 4.51
C ARG A 242 10.00 7.05 4.99
N ILE A 243 10.99 7.76 4.43
CA ILE A 243 12.40 7.65 4.82
C ILE A 243 12.64 8.18 6.23
N LYS A 244 12.04 9.32 6.61
CA LYS A 244 12.08 9.88 7.96
C LYS A 244 11.40 8.96 9.00
N CYS A 245 10.28 8.35 8.64
CA CYS A 245 9.58 7.39 9.50
C CYS A 245 10.40 6.11 9.66
N TYR A 246 10.91 5.53 8.56
CA TYR A 246 11.76 4.32 8.57
C TYR A 246 12.83 4.41 9.65
N ARG A 247 13.56 5.53 9.66
CA ARG A 247 14.73 5.77 10.53
C ARG A 247 14.40 6.20 11.96
N GLY A 248 13.13 6.36 12.32
CA GLY A 248 12.71 6.67 13.69
C GLY A 248 12.70 8.16 14.10
N ASN A 249 12.85 9.08 13.15
CA ASN A 249 13.13 10.50 13.42
C ASN A 249 11.88 11.41 13.27
N ILE A 250 10.69 10.92 13.66
CA ILE A 250 9.43 11.67 13.77
C ILE A 250 8.75 11.26 15.08
N ALA A 251 8.02 12.15 15.74
CA ALA A 251 7.20 11.83 16.91
C ALA A 251 6.04 10.85 16.59
N GLY A 252 5.31 10.42 17.62
CA GLY A 252 4.20 9.48 17.48
C GLY A 252 4.66 8.07 17.08
N THR A 253 3.89 7.41 16.23
CA THR A 253 4.03 6.00 15.83
C THR A 253 5.34 5.73 15.08
N CYS A 254 5.87 6.73 14.39
CA CYS A 254 7.18 6.67 13.76
C CYS A 254 8.37 6.73 14.73
N ALA A 255 8.20 7.04 16.02
CA ALA A 255 9.32 7.36 16.94
C ALA A 255 10.27 6.19 17.30
N ARG A 256 10.00 4.98 16.82
CA ARG A 256 10.94 3.82 16.90
C ARG A 256 11.46 3.37 15.53
N GLY A 257 10.89 3.92 14.47
CA GLY A 257 11.11 3.47 13.09
C GLY A 257 10.70 2.03 12.87
N VAL A 258 11.29 1.41 11.85
CA VAL A 258 11.03 0.00 11.49
C VAL A 258 11.82 -1.00 12.33
N ASN A 259 12.63 -0.58 13.30
CA ASN A 259 13.44 -1.49 14.10
C ASN A 259 12.55 -2.37 14.99
N GLY A 260 12.57 -3.68 14.76
CA GLY A 260 11.64 -4.64 15.37
C GLY A 260 10.34 -4.86 14.58
N SER A 261 10.12 -4.18 13.46
CA SER A 261 8.98 -4.41 12.56
C SER A 261 9.29 -5.51 11.53
N SER A 262 8.26 -6.00 10.84
CA SER A 262 8.40 -6.91 9.69
C SER A 262 8.16 -6.19 8.37
N LEU A 263 8.89 -6.57 7.33
CA LEU A 263 8.62 -6.14 5.95
C LEU A 263 7.20 -6.52 5.50
N PHE A 264 6.68 -7.65 6.00
CA PHE A 264 5.33 -8.13 5.69
C PHE A 264 4.23 -7.41 6.49
N GLY A 265 4.57 -6.32 7.17
CA GLY A 265 3.66 -5.40 7.82
C GLY A 265 3.04 -5.90 9.14
N SER A 266 2.14 -5.08 9.67
CA SER A 266 1.17 -5.45 10.69
C SER A 266 0.04 -6.30 10.09
N SER A 267 -0.69 -7.05 10.92
CA SER A 267 -1.80 -7.93 10.50
C SER A 267 -3.06 -7.20 9.98
N ARG A 268 -2.94 -5.91 9.61
CA ARG A 268 -4.00 -5.06 9.05
C ARG A 268 -3.52 -4.12 7.95
N TYR A 269 -2.26 -4.19 7.52
CA TYR A 269 -1.66 -3.40 6.44
C TYR A 269 -1.73 -1.86 6.54
N ASN A 270 -1.95 -1.32 7.74
CA ASN A 270 -2.46 0.04 7.90
C ASN A 270 -1.59 0.97 8.77
N SER A 271 -0.35 0.61 9.09
CA SER A 271 0.57 1.52 9.78
C SER A 271 1.46 2.30 8.80
N VAL A 272 1.74 3.57 9.11
CA VAL A 272 2.83 4.34 8.47
C VAL A 272 4.17 3.60 8.53
N VAL A 273 4.41 2.77 9.54
CA VAL A 273 5.64 1.98 9.67
C VAL A 273 5.69 0.83 8.66
N ASP A 274 4.55 0.27 8.26
CA ASP A 274 4.47 -0.80 7.25
C ASP A 274 4.83 -0.25 5.87
N TYR A 275 4.22 0.89 5.51
CA TYR A 275 4.53 1.69 4.32
C TYR A 275 5.99 2.20 4.31
N ALA A 276 6.47 2.70 5.45
CA ALA A 276 7.85 3.17 5.59
C ALA A 276 8.87 2.04 5.42
N PHE A 277 8.52 0.77 5.65
CA PHE A 277 9.39 -0.36 5.38
C PHE A 277 9.31 -0.83 3.92
N SER A 278 8.09 -0.94 3.35
CA SER A 278 7.89 -1.46 2.00
C SER A 278 8.49 -0.55 0.92
N TYR A 279 8.28 0.77 1.00
CA TYR A 279 8.78 1.75 0.03
C TYR A 279 10.30 1.66 -0.20
N PRO A 280 11.19 1.88 0.80
CA PRO A 280 12.63 1.93 0.55
C PRO A 280 13.19 0.57 0.12
N PHE A 281 12.57 -0.56 0.54
CA PHE A 281 13.00 -1.86 0.06
C PHE A 281 12.58 -2.12 -1.40
N MET A 282 11.36 -1.78 -1.80
CA MET A 282 10.96 -1.88 -3.21
C MET A 282 11.75 -0.91 -4.09
N LYS A 283 11.99 0.32 -3.63
CA LYS A 283 12.87 1.30 -4.27
C LYS A 283 14.28 0.74 -4.46
N TYR A 284 14.84 0.08 -3.44
CA TYR A 284 16.12 -0.62 -3.51
C TYR A 284 16.11 -1.76 -4.55
N ILE A 285 15.05 -2.57 -4.61
CA ILE A 285 14.91 -3.62 -5.64
C ILE A 285 14.82 -3.00 -7.03
N TYR A 286 14.06 -1.92 -7.21
CA TYR A 286 13.93 -1.18 -8.46
C TYR A 286 15.29 -0.67 -8.95
N VAL A 287 16.05 0.08 -8.14
CA VAL A 287 17.40 0.56 -8.55
C VAL A 287 18.44 -0.56 -8.64
N SER A 288 18.18 -1.71 -8.01
CA SER A 288 18.98 -2.93 -8.17
C SER A 288 18.65 -3.72 -9.43
N SER A 289 17.55 -3.42 -10.13
CA SER A 289 17.11 -4.20 -11.30
C SER A 289 17.77 -3.79 -12.63
N GLY A 290 18.17 -2.52 -12.77
CA GLY A 290 18.66 -1.97 -14.04
C GLY A 290 19.46 -0.70 -13.87
N SER A 291 20.39 -0.46 -14.79
CA SER A 291 21.28 0.72 -14.77
C SER A 291 20.58 1.95 -15.35
N THR A 292 19.76 1.74 -16.39
CA THR A 292 18.91 2.75 -17.03
C THR A 292 17.46 2.64 -16.56
N GLU A 293 16.68 3.69 -16.75
CA GLU A 293 15.24 3.68 -16.41
C GLU A 293 14.47 2.62 -17.19
N GLY A 294 14.73 2.48 -18.49
CA GLY A 294 14.09 1.46 -19.34
C GLY A 294 14.34 0.03 -18.84
N GLU A 295 15.55 -0.29 -18.41
CA GLU A 295 15.87 -1.61 -17.83
C GLU A 295 15.09 -1.88 -16.52
N ARG A 296 14.93 -0.86 -15.67
CA ARG A 296 14.16 -1.00 -14.42
C ARG A 296 12.65 -1.07 -14.66
N ASN A 297 12.16 -0.37 -15.67
CA ASN A 297 10.76 -0.38 -16.09
C ASN A 297 10.39 -1.73 -16.76
N ILE A 298 11.32 -2.37 -17.48
CA ILE A 298 11.16 -3.77 -17.93
C ILE A 298 10.98 -4.72 -16.73
N PHE A 299 11.75 -4.53 -15.65
CA PHE A 299 11.60 -5.32 -14.44
C PHE A 299 10.22 -5.10 -13.77
N LEU A 300 9.79 -3.85 -13.50
CA LEU A 300 8.49 -3.58 -12.86
C LEU A 300 7.29 -4.05 -13.70
N LYS A 301 7.34 -3.90 -15.02
CA LYS A 301 6.30 -4.43 -15.91
C LYS A 301 6.18 -5.95 -15.76
N ALA A 302 7.30 -6.64 -15.66
CA ALA A 302 7.34 -8.07 -15.39
C ALA A 302 6.91 -8.46 -13.96
N THR A 303 6.92 -7.57 -12.96
CA THR A 303 6.36 -7.87 -11.63
C THR A 303 4.83 -7.87 -11.66
N VAL A 304 4.24 -6.90 -12.36
CA VAL A 304 2.77 -6.70 -12.48
C VAL A 304 2.12 -7.64 -13.50
N GLN A 305 2.61 -7.66 -14.74
CA GLN A 305 2.05 -8.51 -15.81
C GLN A 305 2.45 -9.99 -15.63
N GLY A 306 3.52 -10.23 -14.90
CA GLY A 306 4.15 -11.54 -14.78
C GLY A 306 5.00 -11.91 -16.00
N ILE A 307 5.57 -13.11 -15.91
CA ILE A 307 6.39 -13.78 -16.92
C ILE A 307 5.99 -15.26 -16.96
N THR A 308 6.51 -16.03 -17.90
CA THR A 308 6.18 -17.46 -18.07
C THR A 308 6.33 -18.26 -16.77
N GLY A 309 5.19 -18.55 -16.13
CA GLY A 309 5.11 -19.31 -14.88
C GLY A 309 5.42 -18.55 -13.58
N SER A 310 5.50 -17.22 -13.58
CA SER A 310 5.77 -16.43 -12.35
C SER A 310 5.21 -15.01 -12.41
N ARG A 311 4.63 -14.51 -11.32
CA ARG A 311 4.21 -13.10 -11.12
C ARG A 311 4.63 -12.69 -9.71
N ALA A 312 4.82 -11.39 -9.44
CA ALA A 312 5.23 -10.89 -8.14
C ALA A 312 4.07 -10.81 -7.13
N ALA A 313 3.45 -11.95 -6.83
CA ALA A 313 2.39 -12.05 -5.82
C ALA A 313 2.96 -12.18 -4.40
N ASP A 314 4.02 -12.99 -4.22
CA ASP A 314 4.76 -13.11 -2.97
C ASP A 314 6.27 -12.85 -3.17
N ALA A 315 7.02 -12.74 -2.08
CA ALA A 315 8.47 -12.51 -2.07
C ALA A 315 9.28 -13.44 -2.99
N ASN A 316 8.89 -14.71 -3.12
CA ASN A 316 9.55 -15.69 -3.99
C ASN A 316 9.19 -15.43 -5.46
N GLY A 317 7.95 -15.01 -5.73
CA GLY A 317 7.50 -14.60 -7.05
C GLY A 317 8.21 -13.33 -7.53
N LEU A 318 8.32 -12.31 -6.68
CA LEU A 318 9.05 -11.08 -6.98
C LEU A 318 10.52 -11.35 -7.30
N PHE A 319 11.20 -12.16 -6.48
CA PHE A 319 12.60 -12.46 -6.72
C PHE A 319 12.83 -13.47 -7.84
N GLU A 320 11.86 -14.32 -8.20
CA GLU A 320 11.95 -15.16 -9.39
C GLU A 320 11.73 -14.33 -10.67
N VAL A 321 10.87 -13.30 -10.62
CA VAL A 321 10.80 -12.26 -11.67
C VAL A 321 12.13 -11.53 -11.76
N PHE A 322 12.68 -11.02 -10.65
CA PHE A 322 13.96 -10.32 -10.63
C PHE A 322 15.06 -11.15 -11.31
N ARG A 323 15.21 -12.43 -10.97
CA ARG A 323 16.22 -13.33 -11.55
C ARG A 323 16.06 -13.60 -13.05
N LYS A 324 14.87 -13.36 -13.61
CA LYS A 324 14.51 -13.65 -15.02
C LYS A 324 14.37 -12.39 -15.89
N SER A 325 14.07 -11.23 -15.32
CA SER A 325 13.84 -9.98 -16.08
C SER A 325 14.80 -8.83 -15.75
N SER A 326 15.53 -8.87 -14.63
CA SER A 326 16.52 -7.84 -14.27
C SER A 326 17.76 -7.90 -15.18
N PRO A 327 18.06 -6.86 -15.98
CA PRO A 327 19.29 -6.82 -16.75
C PRO A 327 20.53 -6.74 -15.85
N LYS A 328 20.43 -6.09 -14.68
CA LYS A 328 21.53 -6.00 -13.71
C LYS A 328 21.80 -7.34 -13.00
N TYR A 329 20.79 -8.17 -12.74
CA TYR A 329 21.03 -9.56 -12.29
C TYR A 329 21.67 -10.38 -13.42
N SER A 330 21.18 -10.23 -14.65
CA SER A 330 21.68 -10.97 -15.82
C SER A 330 23.14 -10.64 -16.18
N ALA A 331 23.59 -9.41 -15.86
CA ALA A 331 24.96 -8.95 -16.02
C ALA A 331 25.87 -9.22 -14.80
N ALA A 332 25.38 -9.91 -13.76
CA ALA A 332 26.15 -10.20 -12.56
C ALA A 332 27.21 -11.28 -12.81
N SER A 333 28.37 -11.16 -12.15
CA SER A 333 29.43 -12.16 -12.27
C SER A 333 29.03 -13.48 -11.57
N ALA A 334 29.66 -14.59 -11.97
CA ALA A 334 29.41 -15.90 -11.36
C ALA A 334 29.58 -15.90 -9.83
N ASN A 335 30.49 -15.06 -9.30
CA ASN A 335 30.68 -14.89 -7.85
C ASN A 335 29.48 -14.21 -7.19
N VAL A 336 28.92 -13.15 -7.81
CA VAL A 336 27.72 -12.47 -7.31
C VAL A 336 26.49 -13.37 -7.41
N LEU A 337 26.32 -14.08 -8.53
CA LEU A 337 25.23 -15.07 -8.70
C LEU A 337 25.32 -16.20 -7.68
N SER A 338 26.52 -16.71 -7.41
CA SER A 338 26.77 -17.71 -6.35
C SER A 338 26.49 -17.14 -4.95
N ALA A 339 26.80 -15.86 -4.71
CA ALA A 339 26.52 -15.19 -3.44
C ALA A 339 25.03 -14.87 -3.21
N LEU A 340 24.25 -14.66 -4.27
CA LEU A 340 22.78 -14.54 -4.23
C LEU A 340 22.10 -15.90 -4.04
N GLY A 341 22.63 -16.96 -4.65
CA GLY A 341 22.20 -18.34 -4.45
C GLY A 341 21.35 -18.96 -5.58
N PRO A 342 20.99 -20.24 -5.45
CA PRO A 342 20.45 -21.05 -6.55
C PRO A 342 18.97 -20.80 -6.88
N ASP A 343 18.22 -20.11 -6.01
CA ASP A 343 16.77 -19.90 -6.11
C ASP A 343 16.34 -18.47 -5.70
N SER A 344 15.06 -18.15 -5.94
CA SER A 344 14.49 -16.84 -5.61
C SER A 344 14.39 -16.58 -4.12
N ALA A 345 14.15 -17.62 -3.30
CA ALA A 345 14.17 -17.50 -1.85
C ALA A 345 15.56 -17.08 -1.35
N SER A 346 16.64 -17.68 -1.85
CA SER A 346 18.02 -17.30 -1.55
C SER A 346 18.31 -15.87 -1.99
N THR A 347 17.88 -15.50 -3.21
CA THR A 347 18.10 -14.16 -3.75
C THR A 347 17.38 -13.09 -2.90
N PHE A 348 16.14 -13.33 -2.49
CA PHE A 348 15.40 -12.50 -1.52
C PHE A 348 16.18 -12.37 -0.20
N ARG A 349 16.55 -13.51 0.41
CA ARG A 349 17.28 -13.55 1.69
C ARG A 349 18.54 -12.68 1.68
N LYS A 350 19.34 -12.81 0.61
CA LYS A 350 20.60 -12.07 0.45
C LYS A 350 20.37 -10.59 0.18
N MET A 351 19.41 -10.24 -0.69
CA MET A 351 19.11 -8.84 -1.03
C MET A 351 18.46 -8.08 0.13
N PHE A 352 17.56 -8.71 0.88
CA PHE A 352 16.92 -8.09 2.05
C PHE A 352 17.90 -7.86 3.20
N ALA A 353 18.77 -8.83 3.51
CA ALA A 353 19.85 -8.63 4.49
C ALA A 353 20.86 -7.54 4.05
N SER A 354 21.16 -7.45 2.75
CA SER A 354 22.05 -6.42 2.18
C SER A 354 21.42 -5.03 2.20
N PHE A 355 20.11 -4.91 1.99
CA PHE A 355 19.35 -3.66 2.16
C PHE A 355 19.39 -3.18 3.62
N LEU A 356 19.06 -4.08 4.56
CA LEU A 356 19.02 -3.77 5.99
C LEU A 356 20.39 -3.43 6.60
N TRP A 357 21.50 -3.85 5.98
CA TRP A 357 22.83 -3.39 6.39
C TRP A 357 23.12 -1.98 5.86
N GLN A 358 22.77 -1.71 4.60
CA GLN A 358 23.01 -0.40 3.97
C GLN A 358 22.16 0.71 4.56
N SER A 359 20.92 0.42 5.00
CA SER A 359 20.07 1.37 5.72
C SER A 359 20.57 1.75 7.13
N LEU A 360 21.69 1.16 7.59
CA LEU A 360 22.41 1.56 8.81
C LEU A 360 23.59 2.51 8.51
N GLY A 361 23.80 2.90 7.25
CA GLY A 361 24.93 3.72 6.83
C GLY A 361 26.25 2.97 6.80
N ASP A 362 26.22 1.70 6.41
CA ASP A 362 27.39 0.84 6.34
C ASP A 362 27.31 -0.15 5.16
N THR A 363 28.44 -0.41 4.52
CA THR A 363 28.54 -1.32 3.34
C THR A 363 29.50 -2.50 3.57
N THR A 364 30.09 -2.60 4.76
CA THR A 364 31.19 -3.53 5.07
C THR A 364 31.02 -4.14 6.46
N PRO A 365 30.13 -5.13 6.65
CA PRO A 365 30.05 -5.87 7.91
C PRO A 365 31.42 -6.46 8.31
N ALA A 366 31.65 -6.64 9.61
CA ALA A 366 32.88 -7.23 10.15
C ALA A 366 32.74 -8.73 10.47
N GLU A 367 31.52 -9.17 10.83
CA GLU A 367 31.12 -10.58 10.86
C GLU A 367 29.79 -10.73 10.10
N ALA A 368 29.59 -11.86 9.44
CA ALA A 368 28.26 -12.30 9.00
C ALA A 368 28.10 -13.81 9.21
N LYS A 369 26.94 -14.25 9.69
CA LYS A 369 26.62 -15.66 10.01
C LYS A 369 25.18 -15.97 9.58
N ALA A 370 24.98 -17.14 8.96
CA ALA A 370 23.64 -17.69 8.75
C ALA A 370 23.06 -18.26 10.05
N GLY A 371 21.78 -18.64 10.03
CA GLY A 371 21.09 -19.22 11.17
C GLY A 371 21.40 -20.70 11.35
N ASP A 372 21.28 -21.47 10.27
CA ASP A 372 21.64 -22.88 10.25
C ASP A 372 23.17 -23.07 10.18
N PRO A 373 23.81 -23.67 11.19
CA PRO A 373 25.25 -23.94 11.19
C PRO A 373 25.67 -24.98 10.14
N SER A 374 24.75 -25.74 9.52
CA SER A 374 25.09 -26.69 8.44
C SER A 374 25.65 -26.01 7.18
N THR A 375 25.43 -24.69 7.04
CA THR A 375 26.05 -23.83 6.00
C THR A 375 27.57 -23.66 6.14
N THR A 376 28.21 -24.35 7.11
CA THR A 376 29.65 -24.62 7.19
C THR A 376 30.26 -24.90 5.81
N GLY A 377 31.22 -24.06 5.42
CA GLY A 377 31.91 -24.13 4.13
C GLY A 377 31.61 -22.96 3.19
N THR A 378 30.58 -22.15 3.47
CA THR A 378 30.35 -20.88 2.76
C THR A 378 30.78 -19.68 3.62
N ASP A 379 31.61 -18.80 3.03
CA ASP A 379 31.94 -17.52 3.64
C ASP A 379 30.77 -16.54 3.45
N ILE A 380 29.85 -16.55 4.42
CA ILE A 380 28.68 -15.67 4.45
C ILE A 380 29.09 -14.18 4.44
N LEU A 381 30.27 -13.83 4.99
CA LEU A 381 30.77 -12.46 5.01
C LEU A 381 31.25 -12.03 3.62
N ALA A 382 32.01 -12.86 2.92
CA ALA A 382 32.37 -12.62 1.51
C ALA A 382 31.12 -12.56 0.61
N GLN A 383 30.10 -13.40 0.86
CA GLN A 383 28.83 -13.33 0.14
C GLN A 383 28.09 -12.00 0.38
N MET A 384 27.94 -11.56 1.63
CA MET A 384 27.34 -10.25 1.95
C MET A 384 28.09 -9.10 1.28
N ASN A 385 29.42 -9.07 1.41
CA ASN A 385 30.27 -8.06 0.78
C ASN A 385 30.16 -8.07 -0.76
N SER A 386 30.04 -9.25 -1.38
CA SER A 386 29.87 -9.38 -2.83
C SER A 386 28.48 -8.94 -3.33
N VAL A 387 27.43 -9.08 -2.51
CA VAL A 387 26.07 -8.62 -2.87
C VAL A 387 25.95 -7.11 -2.65
N ILE A 388 26.36 -6.60 -1.48
CA ILE A 388 26.37 -5.17 -1.16
C ILE A 388 27.25 -4.39 -2.16
N GLY A 389 28.43 -4.91 -2.52
CA GLY A 389 29.33 -4.26 -3.47
C GLY A 389 28.83 -4.22 -4.91
N TYR A 390 27.84 -5.04 -5.29
CA TYR A 390 27.25 -5.06 -6.64
C TYR A 390 25.87 -4.37 -6.69
N PHE A 391 25.14 -4.40 -5.58
CA PHE A 391 23.90 -3.65 -5.36
C PHE A 391 24.07 -2.61 -4.22
N PRO A 392 24.96 -1.61 -4.42
CA PRO A 392 25.06 -0.50 -3.48
C PRO A 392 23.82 0.41 -3.60
N PHE A 393 23.52 1.16 -2.53
CA PHE A 393 22.65 2.33 -2.63
C PHE A 393 23.22 3.33 -3.67
N PRO A 394 22.37 3.98 -4.50
CA PRO A 394 22.84 4.94 -5.50
C PRO A 394 23.61 6.12 -4.90
N ALA A 395 24.57 6.65 -5.64
CA ALA A 395 25.36 7.81 -5.22
C ALA A 395 24.55 9.12 -5.36
N SER A 396 24.91 10.15 -4.61
CA SER A 396 24.25 11.48 -4.69
C SER A 396 24.17 11.99 -6.14
N GLY A 397 22.98 12.48 -6.52
CA GLY A 397 22.66 12.89 -7.89
C GLY A 397 22.19 11.76 -8.82
N GLN A 398 22.15 10.51 -8.36
CA GLN A 398 21.51 9.39 -9.08
C GLN A 398 20.07 9.17 -8.58
N PHE A 399 19.21 8.61 -9.42
CA PHE A 399 17.85 8.21 -9.01
C PHE A 399 17.94 7.13 -7.91
N GLY A 400 17.27 7.35 -6.77
CA GLY A 400 17.35 6.47 -5.60
C GLY A 400 18.46 6.84 -4.60
N ALA A 401 19.18 7.95 -4.79
CA ALA A 401 20.16 8.46 -3.82
C ALA A 401 19.54 8.77 -2.44
N GLU A 402 18.24 9.06 -2.39
CA GLU A 402 17.42 9.24 -1.19
C GLU A 402 17.42 8.01 -0.25
N LEU A 403 17.82 6.83 -0.73
CA LEU A 403 18.05 5.65 0.14
C LEU A 403 19.18 5.88 1.16
N ASN A 404 20.11 6.81 0.90
CA ASN A 404 21.16 7.17 1.86
C ASN A 404 20.61 7.97 3.06
N ASP A 405 19.41 8.56 2.95
CA ASP A 405 18.81 9.32 4.05
C ASP A 405 18.16 8.41 5.12
N LEU A 406 18.09 7.10 4.90
CA LEU A 406 17.64 6.10 5.87
C LEU A 406 18.50 6.03 7.15
N TYR A 407 19.71 6.60 7.13
CA TYR A 407 20.64 6.64 8.28
C TYR A 407 21.19 8.03 8.61
N SER A 408 20.71 9.08 7.94
CA SER A 408 21.25 10.44 8.03
C SER A 408 20.41 11.31 8.97
N PRO A 409 20.99 12.01 9.98
CA PRO A 409 22.35 11.91 10.51
C PRO A 409 22.51 10.80 11.58
N LEU A 410 21.42 10.10 11.93
CA LEU A 410 21.36 9.07 12.96
C LEU A 410 20.75 7.77 12.42
N ARG A 411 21.21 6.65 12.97
CA ARG A 411 20.67 5.30 12.71
C ARG A 411 19.33 5.08 13.41
N LEU A 412 18.66 4.01 13.00
CA LEU A 412 17.53 3.39 13.70
C LEU A 412 17.71 3.39 15.23
N PRO A 413 16.69 3.82 16.03
CA PRO A 413 16.72 3.77 17.48
C PRO A 413 16.99 2.35 18.02
N ASP A 414 17.79 2.24 19.09
CA ASP A 414 17.97 0.97 19.81
C ASP A 414 16.64 0.47 20.40
N ILE A 415 16.36 -0.83 20.27
CA ILE A 415 15.17 -1.47 20.87
C ILE A 415 15.56 -2.55 21.89
N PRO A 416 14.67 -2.93 22.83
CA PRO A 416 14.86 -4.12 23.66
C PRO A 416 15.10 -5.38 22.78
N PRO A 417 16.12 -6.21 23.06
CA PRO A 417 16.43 -7.38 22.23
C PRO A 417 15.27 -8.38 22.14
N LEU A 418 14.82 -8.64 20.92
CA LEU A 418 13.77 -9.64 20.66
C LEU A 418 14.29 -11.07 20.93
N SER A 419 13.42 -11.90 21.49
CA SER A 419 13.69 -13.32 21.80
C SER A 419 13.58 -14.20 20.55
N THR A 420 12.64 -13.89 19.67
CA THR A 420 12.38 -14.53 18.37
C THR A 420 12.08 -13.45 17.33
N LEU A 421 12.27 -13.78 16.05
CA LEU A 421 11.93 -12.93 14.92
C LEU A 421 10.92 -13.66 14.02
N ALA A 422 9.78 -13.04 13.74
CA ALA A 422 8.83 -13.48 12.73
C ALA A 422 9.44 -13.36 11.31
N PRO A 423 8.89 -14.04 10.28
CA PRO A 423 9.29 -13.82 8.89
C PRO A 423 9.29 -12.32 8.54
N GLY A 424 10.32 -11.85 7.84
CA GLY A 424 10.51 -10.45 7.45
C GLY A 424 10.92 -9.51 8.59
N GLN A 425 10.95 -9.97 9.84
CA GLN A 425 11.27 -9.16 11.02
C GLN A 425 12.78 -9.10 11.25
N PHE A 426 13.26 -7.93 11.69
CA PHE A 426 14.63 -7.73 12.10
C PHE A 426 14.74 -6.96 13.41
N HIS A 427 15.91 -7.01 14.04
CA HIS A 427 16.33 -5.99 14.99
C HIS A 427 17.80 -5.58 14.76
N PHE A 428 18.07 -4.30 14.97
CA PHE A 428 19.41 -3.75 15.11
C PHE A 428 19.59 -3.29 16.55
N ILE A 429 20.58 -3.85 17.25
CA ILE A 429 20.78 -3.59 18.68
C ILE A 429 22.26 -3.44 19.06
N ARG A 430 22.50 -2.56 20.03
CA ARG A 430 23.78 -2.34 20.73
C ARG A 430 24.17 -3.50 21.66
N ALA A 431 24.25 -4.72 21.14
CA ALA A 431 24.66 -5.90 21.89
C ALA A 431 25.40 -6.92 21.02
N ASP A 432 26.21 -7.77 21.65
CA ASP A 432 26.74 -8.98 21.02
C ASP A 432 25.66 -10.08 21.00
N ARG A 433 25.49 -10.75 19.85
CA ARG A 433 24.45 -11.77 19.61
C ARG A 433 25.05 -13.01 18.95
N THR A 434 24.30 -14.11 19.03
CA THR A 434 24.58 -15.37 18.34
C THR A 434 23.30 -15.97 17.76
N ASN A 435 23.40 -16.66 16.62
CA ASN A 435 22.31 -17.38 15.97
C ASN A 435 22.10 -18.78 16.59
N ALA A 436 22.07 -18.87 17.92
CA ALA A 436 21.82 -20.15 18.60
C ALA A 436 20.38 -20.63 18.31
N ASN A 437 20.23 -21.87 17.81
CA ASN A 437 18.96 -22.49 17.44
C ASN A 437 18.16 -21.73 16.34
N ALA A 438 18.86 -21.05 15.43
CA ALA A 438 18.27 -20.24 14.38
C ALA A 438 17.90 -21.04 13.11
N SER A 439 16.97 -20.52 12.31
CA SER A 439 16.49 -21.11 11.05
C SER A 439 17.31 -20.70 9.82
N ASN A 440 17.15 -21.40 8.70
CA ASN A 440 17.86 -21.14 7.43
C ASN A 440 17.70 -19.70 6.90
N GLY A 441 16.62 -19.00 7.25
CA GLY A 441 16.37 -17.60 6.91
C GLY A 441 16.99 -16.60 7.87
N GLN A 442 17.50 -17.01 9.04
CA GLN A 442 18.11 -16.05 9.94
C GLN A 442 19.52 -15.66 9.47
N TYR A 443 19.80 -14.36 9.47
CA TYR A 443 21.13 -13.80 9.25
C TYR A 443 21.49 -12.90 10.41
N LEU A 444 22.76 -12.94 10.80
CA LEU A 444 23.36 -12.10 11.83
C LEU A 444 24.59 -11.43 11.23
N LEU A 445 24.54 -10.10 11.10
CA LEU A 445 25.64 -9.25 10.68
C LEU A 445 26.09 -8.41 11.88
N LYS A 446 27.40 -8.20 12.04
CA LYS A 446 27.95 -7.37 13.13
C LYS A 446 29.02 -6.40 12.67
N LYS A 447 29.17 -5.32 13.43
CA LYS A 447 30.32 -4.42 13.35
C LYS A 447 30.51 -3.66 14.67
N SER A 448 31.77 -3.38 14.98
CA SER A 448 32.11 -2.52 16.13
C SER A 448 32.20 -1.07 15.67
N PHE A 449 31.38 -0.19 16.26
CA PHE A 449 31.41 1.25 16.04
C PHE A 449 31.82 1.93 17.34
N SER A 450 32.90 2.72 17.32
CA SER A 450 33.45 3.39 18.53
C SER A 450 33.59 2.45 19.73
N SER A 451 34.28 1.32 19.52
CA SER A 451 34.47 0.17 20.44
C SER A 451 33.20 -0.55 20.95
N VAL A 452 32.01 -0.18 20.47
CA VAL A 452 30.74 -0.83 20.81
C VAL A 452 30.34 -1.81 19.72
N VAL A 453 30.08 -3.08 20.09
CA VAL A 453 29.53 -4.10 19.17
C VAL A 453 28.05 -3.81 18.91
N TYR A 454 27.67 -3.75 17.63
CA TYR A 454 26.29 -3.75 17.18
C TYR A 454 26.00 -5.03 16.39
N SER A 455 24.80 -5.57 16.57
CA SER A 455 24.30 -6.75 15.85
C SER A 455 23.01 -6.40 15.10
N LEU A 456 23.00 -6.64 13.78
CA LEU A 456 21.79 -6.76 12.97
C LEU A 456 21.42 -8.26 12.92
N GLN A 457 20.26 -8.64 13.46
CA GLN A 457 19.71 -9.98 13.26
C GLN A 457 18.39 -9.85 12.52
N VAL A 458 18.23 -10.59 11.42
CA VAL A 458 17.02 -10.56 10.57
C VAL A 458 16.56 -11.99 10.29
N ASN A 459 15.25 -12.23 10.36
CA ASN A 459 14.63 -13.42 9.81
C ASN A 459 14.16 -13.14 8.37
N THR A 460 14.89 -13.67 7.41
CA THR A 460 14.65 -13.53 5.97
C THR A 460 13.88 -14.72 5.38
N GLU A 461 13.21 -15.54 6.18
CA GLU A 461 12.19 -16.46 5.64
C GLU A 461 11.13 -15.64 4.88
N PRO A 462 10.79 -16.01 3.63
CA PRO A 462 9.70 -15.37 2.91
C PRO A 462 8.37 -15.80 3.55
N PHE A 463 7.59 -14.81 4.00
CA PHE A 463 6.20 -15.03 4.37
C PHE A 463 5.37 -15.44 3.16
N ARG A 464 4.15 -15.92 3.41
CA ARG A 464 3.09 -16.12 2.41
C ARG A 464 1.71 -16.09 3.07
N ASN A 465 1.04 -14.94 3.02
CA ASN A 465 -0.31 -14.83 2.46
C ASN A 465 -0.61 -13.35 2.14
N GLY A 466 -1.46 -13.09 1.14
CA GLY A 466 -1.76 -11.72 0.69
C GLY A 466 -2.92 -11.08 1.43
N ASP A 467 -2.62 -10.00 2.18
CA ASP A 467 -3.57 -9.03 2.74
C ASP A 467 -3.34 -7.65 2.08
N ILE A 468 -4.28 -6.71 2.27
CA ILE A 468 -4.58 -5.60 1.35
C ILE A 468 -4.49 -4.23 2.05
N SER A 469 -4.20 -3.15 1.29
CA SER A 469 -3.86 -1.82 1.81
C SER A 469 -4.89 -0.70 1.58
N LEU A 470 -4.54 0.49 2.10
CA LEU A 470 -5.29 1.75 2.01
C LEU A 470 -4.34 2.96 2.16
N SER A 471 -4.37 3.93 1.25
CA SER A 471 -3.46 5.10 1.28
C SER A 471 -3.93 6.18 2.27
N VAL A 472 -3.35 6.16 3.48
CA VAL A 472 -3.68 7.08 4.59
C VAL A 472 -2.71 8.27 4.64
N GLY A 473 -3.11 9.36 5.30
CA GLY A 473 -2.46 10.65 5.48
C GLY A 473 -2.70 11.25 6.88
N LEU A 474 -2.08 12.40 7.15
CA LEU A 474 -2.24 13.24 8.35
C LEU A 474 -2.08 14.71 7.97
N GLU A 475 -2.98 15.55 8.46
CA GLU A 475 -2.74 16.99 8.61
C GLU A 475 -2.06 17.23 9.97
N THR A 476 -0.99 18.05 10.04
CA THR A 476 -0.28 18.35 11.29
C THR A 476 -0.19 19.86 11.57
N PRO A 477 -0.73 20.34 12.72
CA PRO A 477 -0.71 21.77 13.07
C PRO A 477 0.56 22.16 13.85
N SER A 478 1.70 22.29 13.17
CA SER A 478 2.96 22.77 13.77
C SER A 478 3.85 23.53 12.78
N GLU A 479 4.58 24.54 13.29
CA GLU A 479 5.37 25.53 12.51
C GLU A 479 6.76 25.04 12.05
N GLU A 480 6.91 23.76 11.71
CA GLU A 480 8.11 23.18 11.09
C GLU A 480 7.73 22.53 9.74
N PRO A 481 8.63 22.54 8.73
CA PRO A 481 8.30 22.13 7.35
C PRO A 481 8.26 20.60 7.20
N GLU A 482 7.27 19.97 7.82
CA GLU A 482 6.99 18.54 7.77
C GLU A 482 5.89 18.22 6.76
N GLY A 483 6.12 17.19 5.92
CA GLY A 483 5.10 16.68 4.99
C GLY A 483 4.37 15.46 5.56
N PHE A 484 3.40 14.97 4.80
CA PHE A 484 2.69 13.68 4.89
C PHE A 484 3.15 12.68 5.99
N HIS A 485 2.57 12.81 7.18
CA HIS A 485 2.58 11.76 8.20
C HIS A 485 1.38 10.80 7.93
N LEU A 486 1.27 9.64 8.59
CA LEU A 486 0.00 8.83 8.64
C LEU A 486 -0.27 8.33 10.08
N PRO A 487 -1.49 7.84 10.40
CA PRO A 487 -2.02 7.84 11.76
C PRO A 487 -1.17 7.28 12.88
N ASP A 488 -1.32 7.93 14.04
CA ASP A 488 -1.13 7.28 15.32
C ASP A 488 -2.22 6.23 15.56
N THR A 489 -1.84 5.08 16.12
CA THR A 489 -2.77 3.98 16.40
C THR A 489 -3.68 4.32 17.61
N GLY A 490 -4.69 5.16 17.38
CA GLY A 490 -5.60 5.69 18.40
C GLY A 490 -7.08 5.68 17.95
N GLU A 491 -7.81 4.67 18.40
CA GLU A 491 -9.29 4.59 18.48
C GLU A 491 -10.17 4.78 17.22
N PHE A 492 -9.62 4.96 16.01
CA PHE A 492 -10.33 4.62 14.77
C PHE A 492 -9.49 3.71 13.86
N THR A 493 -10.08 2.60 13.42
CA THR A 493 -9.53 1.78 12.34
C THR A 493 -10.43 1.93 11.11
N PRO A 494 -9.95 2.52 10.00
CA PRO A 494 -10.70 2.47 8.75
C PRO A 494 -10.91 1.02 8.34
N VAL A 495 -12.11 0.69 7.88
CA VAL A 495 -12.48 -0.64 7.42
C VAL A 495 -12.11 -0.75 5.95
N CYS A 496 -11.40 -1.81 5.55
CA CYS A 496 -10.81 -1.88 4.23
C CYS A 496 -11.90 -2.02 3.15
N PRO A 497 -11.86 -1.24 2.06
CA PRO A 497 -12.75 -1.44 0.90
C PRO A 497 -12.82 -2.90 0.42
N GLN A 498 -11.72 -3.63 0.60
CA GLN A 498 -11.54 -4.98 0.07
C GLN A 498 -11.86 -6.09 1.09
N ASP A 499 -12.29 -5.79 2.32
CA ASP A 499 -12.86 -6.80 3.26
C ASP A 499 -14.06 -7.55 2.62
N PHE A 500 -14.74 -6.91 1.65
CA PHE A 500 -15.72 -7.53 0.76
C PHE A 500 -15.19 -8.80 0.08
N ILE A 501 -13.94 -8.82 -0.37
CA ILE A 501 -13.34 -9.93 -1.13
C ILE A 501 -13.15 -11.18 -0.25
N HIS A 502 -12.85 -11.01 1.04
CA HIS A 502 -12.79 -12.12 2.00
C HIS A 502 -14.17 -12.75 2.28
N HIS A 503 -15.25 -12.00 2.04
CA HIS A 503 -16.64 -12.39 2.30
C HIS A 503 -17.43 -12.77 1.04
N LEU A 504 -16.80 -12.78 -0.14
CA LEU A 504 -17.45 -13.16 -1.41
C LEU A 504 -18.14 -14.52 -1.30
N PRO A 505 -19.46 -14.62 -1.57
CA PRO A 505 -20.18 -15.88 -1.50
C PRO A 505 -19.67 -16.87 -2.57
N SER A 506 -19.80 -18.15 -2.24
CA SER A 506 -19.30 -19.31 -3.02
C SER A 506 -19.32 -19.20 -4.56
N PRO A 507 -20.40 -18.73 -5.25
CA PRO A 507 -20.40 -18.60 -6.71
C PRO A 507 -19.17 -17.87 -7.31
N TYR A 508 -18.66 -16.82 -6.66
CA TYR A 508 -17.53 -16.04 -7.19
C TYR A 508 -16.22 -16.83 -7.27
N ARG A 509 -16.01 -17.87 -6.44
CA ARG A 509 -14.86 -18.80 -6.56
C ARG A 509 -14.95 -19.73 -7.78
N THR A 510 -16.05 -19.69 -8.53
CA THR A 510 -16.34 -20.67 -9.61
C THR A 510 -16.80 -20.05 -10.93
N GLN A 511 -16.99 -18.73 -11.00
CA GLN A 511 -17.24 -18.07 -12.27
C GLN A 511 -15.98 -18.12 -13.14
N ARG A 512 -16.04 -18.88 -14.25
CA ARG A 512 -15.07 -18.73 -15.34
C ARG A 512 -15.26 -17.35 -15.96
N PHE A 513 -14.27 -16.47 -15.78
CA PHE A 513 -14.19 -15.15 -16.40
C PHE A 513 -14.48 -15.23 -17.90
N ARG A 514 -15.69 -14.81 -18.30
CA ARG A 514 -16.04 -14.56 -19.69
C ARG A 514 -15.74 -13.11 -20.01
N PHE A 515 -14.46 -12.82 -20.25
CA PHE A 515 -14.10 -11.65 -21.04
C PHE A 515 -14.90 -11.69 -22.35
N ARG A 516 -15.53 -10.57 -22.72
CA ARG A 516 -15.97 -10.40 -24.11
C ARG A 516 -14.70 -10.27 -24.94
N SER A 517 -14.51 -11.18 -25.89
CA SER A 517 -13.54 -11.00 -26.95
C SER A 517 -14.14 -10.10 -28.02
N GLU A 518 -13.46 -9.00 -28.33
CA GLU A 518 -13.46 -8.37 -29.65
C GLU A 518 -12.04 -8.44 -30.22
#